data_AF-A0A920IBM7-F1
#
_entry.id   AF-A0A920IBM7-F1
#
_cell.length_a   1.000
_cell.length_b   1.000
_cell.length_c   1.000
_cell.angle_alpha   90.00
_cell.angle_beta   90.00
_cell.angle_gamma   90.00
#
_symmetry.space_group_name_H-M   'P 1'
#
loop_
_entity.id
_entity.type
_entity.pdbx_description
1 polymer ?
#
loop_
_entity_poly.entity_id
_entity_poly.type
_entity_poly.pdbx_seq_one_letter_code
_entity_poly.pdbx_strand_id
1 'polypeptide(L)' 'MTILKFYRPEILFPCFAQLISLSGIGPRTATIMEKRIGKYVIDLAFYFPISIINRRDLQT' A
#
# COMPACT_ATOMS: atom_id res chain seq x y z
N MET A 1 -15.02 -14.99 31.78
CA MET A 1 -13.76 -14.52 31.16
C MET A 1 -14.01 -14.40 29.65
N THR A 2 -14.48 -13.26 29.17
CA THR A 2 -14.92 -13.12 27.77
C THR A 2 -13.74 -12.71 26.90
N ILE A 3 -13.39 -13.54 25.92
CA ILE A 3 -12.36 -13.25 24.94
C ILE A 3 -12.92 -12.18 24.00
N LEU A 4 -12.34 -10.97 24.02
CA LEU A 4 -12.69 -9.94 23.03
C LEU A 4 -12.29 -10.45 21.64
N LYS A 5 -13.27 -10.81 20.81
CA LYS A 5 -13.04 -11.19 19.42
C LYS A 5 -12.83 -9.93 18.59
N PHE A 6 -11.58 -9.56 18.36
CA PHE A 6 -11.23 -8.54 17.39
C PHE A 6 -11.33 -9.11 15.97
N TYR A 7 -12.50 -8.97 15.35
CA TYR A 7 -12.63 -9.16 13.92
C TYR A 7 -12.16 -7.91 13.19
N ARG A 8 -11.37 -8.10 12.14
CA ARG A 8 -11.01 -7.02 11.22
C ARG A 8 -12.28 -6.62 10.44
N PRO A 9 -12.67 -5.33 10.44
CA PRO A 9 -13.74 -4.83 9.59
C PRO A 9 -13.50 -5.15 8.12
N GLU A 10 -14.57 -5.51 7.39
CA GLU A 10 -14.46 -5.91 5.97
C GLU A 10 -13.89 -4.80 5.07
N ILE A 11 -14.16 -3.54 5.42
CA ILE A 11 -13.60 -2.37 4.72
C ILE A 11 -12.06 -2.35 4.69
N LEU A 12 -11.40 -3.04 5.63
CA LEU A 12 -9.95 -3.13 5.67
C LEU A 12 -9.39 -4.27 4.84
N PHE A 13 -10.20 -5.23 4.36
CA PHE A 13 -9.70 -6.38 3.61
C PHE A 13 -8.93 -6.01 2.34
N PRO A 14 -9.34 -4.98 1.56
CA PRO A 14 -8.58 -4.56 0.37
C PRO A 14 -7.14 -4.12 0.69
N CYS A 15 -6.87 -3.56 1.88
CA CYS A 15 -5.52 -3.17 2.28
C CYS A 15 -4.57 -4.38 2.39
N PHE A 16 -5.10 -5.58 2.59
CA PHE A 16 -4.31 -6.81 2.69
C PHE A 16 -4.43 -7.70 1.45
N ALA A 17 -4.97 -7.15 0.35
CA ALA A 17 -4.91 -7.79 -0.95
C ALA A 17 -3.48 -7.73 -1.52
N GLN A 18 -3.17 -8.60 -2.48
CA GLN A 18 -1.88 -8.59 -3.17
C GLN A 18 -1.73 -7.33 -4.03
N LEU A 19 -0.49 -6.87 -4.23
CA LEU A 19 -0.21 -5.67 -5.03
C LEU A 19 -0.79 -5.71 -6.46
N ILE A 20 -0.90 -6.89 -7.07
CA ILE A 20 -1.48 -7.07 -8.41
C ILE A 20 -2.97 -6.70 -8.49
N SER A 21 -3.66 -6.55 -7.35
CA SER A 21 -5.04 -6.06 -7.30
C SER A 21 -5.17 -4.57 -7.64
N LEU A 22 -4.07 -3.81 -7.56
CA LEU A 22 -4.04 -2.40 -7.92
C LEU A 22 -3.92 -2.24 -9.43
N SER A 23 -4.76 -1.38 -10.00
CA SER A 23 -4.68 -1.02 -11.42
C SER A 23 -3.30 -0.46 -11.77
N GLY A 24 -2.71 -0.93 -12.86
CA GLY A 24 -1.38 -0.55 -13.31
C GLY A 24 -0.22 -1.37 -12.73
N ILE A 25 -0.46 -2.27 -11.77
CA ILE A 25 0.55 -3.19 -11.25
C ILE A 25 0.37 -4.58 -11.88
N GLY A 26 1.16 -4.86 -12.92
CA GLY A 26 1.24 -6.19 -13.52
C GLY A 26 2.12 -7.17 -12.73
N PRO A 27 2.14 -8.48 -13.09
CA PRO A 27 2.91 -9.51 -12.38
C PRO A 27 4.42 -9.23 -12.35
N ARG A 28 4.96 -8.64 -13.42
CA ARG A 28 6.37 -8.24 -13.47
C ARG A 28 6.69 -7.11 -12.49
N THR A 29 5.81 -6.11 -12.38
CA THR A 29 6.01 -4.98 -11.47
C THR A 29 5.82 -5.44 -10.03
N ALA A 30 4.79 -6.25 -9.76
CA ALA A 30 4.51 -6.82 -8.44
C ALA A 30 5.72 -7.61 -7.90
N THR A 31 6.35 -8.47 -8.71
CA THR A 31 7.54 -9.24 -8.26
C THR A 31 8.76 -8.37 -7.94
N ILE A 32 8.92 -7.22 -8.60
CA ILE A 32 9.98 -6.25 -8.28
C ILE A 32 9.65 -5.52 -6.98
N MET A 33 8.39 -5.10 -6.82
CA MET A 33 7.92 -4.39 -5.63
C MET A 33 7.94 -5.29 -4.39
N GLU A 34 7.60 -6.57 -4.52
CA GLU A 34 7.63 -7.55 -3.42
C GLU A 34 9.02 -7.68 -2.78
N LYS A 35 10.09 -7.53 -3.57
CA LYS A 35 11.47 -7.59 -3.07
C LYS A 35 11.89 -6.36 -2.25
N ARG A 36 11.19 -5.22 -2.38
CA ARG A 36 11.62 -3.93 -1.81
C ARG A 36 10.62 -3.31 -0.83
N ILE A 37 9.33 -3.54 -1.08
CA ILE A 37 8.21 -2.89 -0.39
C ILE A 37 7.47 -3.94 0.44
N GLY A 38 7.08 -5.03 -0.21
CA GLY A 38 6.25 -6.09 0.38
C GLY A 38 5.20 -6.59 -0.62
N LYS A 39 4.39 -7.55 -0.19
CA LYS A 39 3.46 -8.27 -1.05
C LYS A 39 2.06 -7.64 -1.09
N TYR A 40 1.71 -6.89 -0.06
CA TYR A 40 0.36 -6.40 0.16
C TYR A 40 0.22 -4.91 -0.11
N VAL A 41 -1.01 -4.47 -0.38
CA VAL A 41 -1.33 -3.05 -0.60
C VAL A 41 -0.94 -2.18 0.60
N ILE A 42 -1.08 -2.70 1.82
CA ILE A 42 -0.70 -2.00 3.06
C ILE A 42 0.80 -1.73 3.11
N ASP A 43 1.63 -2.64 2.62
CA ASP A 43 3.09 -2.46 2.60
C ASP A 43 3.47 -1.27 1.72
N LEU A 44 2.77 -1.10 0.59
CA LEU A 44 2.92 0.06 -0.27
C LEU A 44 2.40 1.35 0.36
N ALA A 45 1.26 1.30 1.05
CA ALA A 45 0.67 2.48 1.71
C ALA A 45 1.59 3.07 2.79
N PHE A 46 2.35 2.21 3.49
CA PHE A 46 3.31 2.62 4.51
C PHE A 46 4.76 2.73 3.99
N TYR A 47 4.98 2.60 2.68
CA TYR A 47 6.30 2.78 2.07
C TYR A 47 6.65 4.27 1.98
N PHE A 48 7.81 4.63 2.51
CA PHE A 48 8.24 6.03 2.54
C PHE A 48 8.69 6.50 1.14
N PRO A 49 8.37 7.73 0.71
CA PRO A 49 8.86 8.27 -0.55
C PRO A 49 10.38 8.44 -0.52
N ILE A 50 11.02 8.20 -1.67
CA ILE A 50 12.49 8.37 -1.82
C ILE A 50 12.86 9.86 -1.86
N SER A 51 12.01 10.70 -2.46
CA SER A 51 12.18 12.14 -2.54
C SER A 51 10.84 12.84 -2.78
N ILE A 52 10.78 14.14 -2.51
CA ILE A 52 9.58 14.96 -2.68
C ILE A 52 9.96 16.17 -3.54
N ILE A 53 9.28 16.34 -4.67
CA ILE A 53 9.42 17.53 -5.52
C ILE A 53 8.25 18.46 -5.21
N ASN A 54 8.53 19.60 -4.59
CA ASN A 54 7.53 20.63 -4.38
C ASN A 54 7.46 21.54 -5.62
N ARG A 55 6.32 21.55 -6.32
CA ARG A 55 6.07 22.34 -7.53
C ARG A 55 5.09 23.50 -7.29
N ARG A 56 4.90 23.90 -6.03
CA ARG A 56 4.08 25.08 -5.71
C ARG A 56 4.87 26.34 -6.05
N ASP A 57 4.87 26.71 -7.31
CA ASP A 57 5.27 28.04 -7.73
C ASP A 57 4.13 28.99 -7.35
N LEU A 58 4.26 29.64 -6.18
CA LEU A 58 3.51 30.86 -5.93
C LEU A 58 4.11 31.92 -6.85
N GLN A 59 3.50 32.10 -8.02
CA GLN A 59 3.71 33.32 -8.80
C GLN A 59 3.19 34.49 -7.95
N THR A 60 4.11 35.20 -7.32
CA THR A 60 3.91 36.56 -6.77
C THR A 60 3.49 37.53 -7.85
#